data_AF-A0A397SX99-F1
#
_entry.id   AF-A0A397SX99-F1
#
_cell.length_a   1.000
_cell.length_b   1.000
_cell.length_c   1.000
_cell.angle_alpha   90.00
_cell.angle_beta   90.00
_cell.angle_gamma   90.00
#
_symmetry.space_group_name_H-M   'P 1'
#
loop_
_entity.id
_entity.type
_entity.pdbx_description
1 polymer ?
#
loop_
_entity_poly.entity_id
_entity_poly.type
_entity_poly.pdbx_seq_one_letter_code
_entity_poly.pdbx_strand_id
1 'polypeptide(L)'
;MQNVFKERIEVLKEETSNLIEEIAGYTVDRNMNECLRSLGNLERKLKDIYKIVDSLSNRIDKLEQELNRLMDQVNYMKFFSGYRDWAKTFIQALIKKLGGIDNWHDVEMGLHYHNHNEPLTKEESDCVKHLMNLLKKDTDIGLNLTDIRLLLEVRDMSNILFHKNNQTSREAEMKLDQFLII
;
A
#
# COMPACT_ATOMS: atom_id res chain seq x y z
N MET A 1 -10.55 -12.77 -17.10
CA MET A 1 -11.67 -12.82 -16.12
C MET A 1 -12.72 -11.73 -16.38
N GLN A 2 -12.36 -10.49 -16.78
CA GLN A 2 -13.33 -9.46 -17.22
C GLN A 2 -14.20 -9.91 -18.41
N ASN A 3 -13.64 -10.63 -19.38
CA ASN A 3 -14.39 -11.14 -20.54
C ASN A 3 -15.55 -12.07 -20.16
N VAL A 4 -15.34 -12.96 -19.18
CA VAL A 4 -16.35 -13.97 -18.78
C VAL A 4 -17.60 -13.34 -18.17
N PHE A 5 -17.46 -12.30 -17.34
CA PHE A 5 -18.62 -11.61 -16.74
C PHE A 5 -19.36 -10.77 -17.77
N LYS A 6 -18.63 -10.09 -18.66
CA LYS A 6 -19.22 -9.30 -19.73
C LYS A 6 -20.03 -10.17 -20.70
N GLU A 7 -19.44 -11.29 -21.14
CA GLU A 7 -20.13 -12.28 -21.99
C GLU A 7 -21.39 -12.82 -21.31
N ARG A 8 -21.31 -13.16 -20.01
CA ARG A 8 -22.46 -13.69 -19.27
C ARG A 8 -23.57 -12.67 -19.05
N ILE A 9 -23.23 -11.39 -18.86
CA ILE A 9 -24.21 -10.30 -18.76
C ILE A 9 -24.92 -10.10 -20.10
N GLU A 10 -24.19 -10.12 -21.22
CA GLU A 10 -24.80 -9.98 -22.55
C GLU A 10 -25.75 -11.14 -22.86
N VAL A 11 -25.37 -12.39 -22.56
CA VAL A 11 -26.27 -13.55 -22.69
C VAL A 11 -27.54 -13.37 -21.86
N LEU A 12 -27.41 -12.98 -20.59
CA LEU A 12 -28.58 -12.77 -19.71
C LEU A 12 -29.48 -11.63 -20.21
N LYS A 13 -28.91 -10.57 -20.80
CA LYS A 13 -29.65 -9.46 -21.39
C LYS A 13 -30.44 -9.88 -22.62
N GLU A 14 -29.86 -10.69 -23.50
CA GLU A 14 -30.56 -11.24 -24.67
C GLU A 14 -31.69 -12.17 -24.24
N GLU A 15 -31.41 -13.11 -23.32
CA GLU A 15 -32.41 -14.06 -22.83
C GLU A 15 -33.58 -13.38 -22.09
N THR A 16 -33.32 -12.32 -21.32
CA THR A 16 -34.38 -11.56 -20.64
C THR A 16 -35.21 -10.74 -21.63
N SER A 17 -34.61 -10.20 -22.68
CA SER A 17 -35.33 -9.50 -23.75
C SER A 17 -36.27 -10.44 -24.50
N ASN A 18 -35.80 -11.64 -24.86
CA ASN A 18 -36.61 -12.66 -25.53
C ASN A 18 -37.79 -13.11 -24.68
N LEU A 19 -37.58 -13.32 -23.36
CA LEU A 19 -38.68 -13.68 -22.45
C LEU A 19 -39.74 -12.58 -22.33
N ILE A 20 -39.35 -11.29 -22.39
CA ILE A 20 -40.30 -10.18 -22.36
C ILE A 20 -41.17 -10.19 -23.62
N GLU A 21 -40.58 -10.45 -24.80
CA GLU A 21 -41.32 -10.58 -26.06
C GLU A 21 -42.30 -11.78 -26.03
N GLU A 22 -41.86 -12.93 -25.52
CA GLU A 22 -42.71 -14.11 -25.34
C GLU A 22 -43.90 -13.82 -24.41
N ILE A 23 -43.67 -13.18 -23.27
CA ILE A 23 -44.73 -12.78 -22.32
C ILE A 23 -45.75 -11.87 -23.00
N ALA A 24 -45.29 -10.91 -23.81
CA ALA A 24 -46.17 -10.01 -24.55
C ALA A 24 -47.05 -10.79 -25.54
N GLY A 25 -46.46 -11.72 -26.30
CA GLY A 25 -47.18 -12.60 -27.24
C GLY A 25 -48.24 -13.46 -26.55
N TYR A 26 -47.86 -14.17 -25.48
CA TYR A 26 -48.80 -15.02 -24.73
C TYR A 26 -49.95 -14.23 -24.07
N THR A 27 -49.70 -12.96 -23.71
CA THR A 27 -50.73 -12.08 -23.17
C THR A 27 -51.77 -11.71 -24.24
N VAL A 28 -51.33 -11.42 -25.47
CA VAL A 28 -52.21 -11.14 -26.62
C VAL A 28 -53.03 -12.37 -26.97
N ASP A 29 -52.39 -13.55 -26.99
CA ASP A 29 -53.03 -14.83 -27.31
C ASP A 29 -53.94 -15.36 -26.18
N ARG A 30 -54.03 -14.65 -25.05
CA ARG A 30 -54.72 -15.08 -23.82
C ARG A 30 -54.26 -16.44 -23.30
N ASN A 31 -53.02 -16.82 -23.59
CA ASN A 31 -52.40 -18.04 -23.11
C ASN A 31 -51.76 -17.81 -21.74
N MET A 32 -52.60 -17.70 -20.72
CA MET A 32 -52.17 -17.35 -19.35
C MET A 32 -51.18 -18.35 -18.75
N ASN A 33 -51.28 -19.64 -19.09
CA ASN A 33 -50.37 -20.66 -18.55
C ASN A 33 -48.93 -20.44 -19.03
N GLU A 34 -48.74 -20.15 -20.32
CA GLU A 34 -47.42 -19.86 -20.88
C GLU A 34 -46.87 -18.50 -20.44
N CYS A 35 -47.76 -17.51 -20.29
CA CYS A 35 -47.41 -16.21 -19.70
C CYS A 35 -46.87 -16.37 -18.27
N LEU A 36 -47.57 -17.12 -17.40
CA LEU A 36 -47.13 -17.40 -16.03
C LEU A 36 -45.81 -18.18 -15.98
N ARG A 37 -45.62 -19.16 -16.86
CA ARG A 37 -44.37 -19.92 -16.97
C ARG A 37 -43.20 -19.01 -17.34
N SER A 38 -43.40 -18.13 -18.32
CA SER A 38 -42.37 -17.20 -18.81
C SER A 38 -42.04 -16.13 -17.77
N LEU A 39 -43.02 -15.63 -17.01
CA LEU A 39 -42.81 -14.76 -15.86
C LEU A 39 -41.96 -15.44 -14.77
N GLY A 40 -42.24 -16.69 -14.45
CA GLY A 40 -41.44 -17.46 -13.49
C GLY A 40 -39.99 -17.68 -13.95
N ASN A 41 -39.77 -17.85 -15.26
CA ASN A 41 -38.43 -17.93 -15.84
C ASN A 41 -37.70 -16.58 -15.76
N LEU A 42 -38.40 -15.47 -16.06
CA LEU A 42 -37.86 -14.12 -15.95
C LEU A 42 -37.45 -13.79 -14.51
N GLU A 43 -38.30 -14.11 -13.53
CA GLU A 43 -38.00 -13.92 -12.11
C GLU A 43 -36.71 -14.65 -11.71
N ARG A 44 -36.54 -15.89 -12.16
CA ARG A 44 -35.34 -16.69 -11.88
C ARG A 44 -34.09 -16.07 -12.48
N LYS A 45 -34.14 -15.65 -13.75
CA LYS A 45 -33.00 -15.01 -14.43
C LYS A 45 -32.64 -13.69 -13.77
N LEU A 46 -33.62 -12.88 -13.36
CA LEU A 46 -33.37 -11.64 -12.61
C LEU A 46 -32.67 -11.92 -11.28
N LYS A 47 -33.08 -12.94 -10.52
CA LYS A 47 -32.39 -13.35 -9.28
C LYS A 47 -30.93 -13.75 -9.55
N ASP A 48 -30.65 -14.41 -10.66
CA ASP A 48 -29.28 -14.79 -11.02
C ASP A 48 -28.44 -13.57 -11.46
N ILE A 49 -29.03 -12.60 -12.17
CA ILE A 49 -28.39 -11.31 -12.47
C ILE A 49 -28.02 -10.58 -11.18
N TYR A 50 -28.94 -10.49 -10.21
CA TYR A 50 -28.67 -9.84 -8.93
C TYR A 50 -27.48 -10.46 -8.20
N LYS A 51 -27.38 -11.80 -8.15
CA LYS A 51 -26.22 -12.49 -7.54
C LYS A 51 -24.91 -12.16 -8.24
N ILE A 52 -24.92 -12.04 -9.58
CA ILE A 52 -23.72 -11.67 -10.35
C ILE A 52 -23.32 -10.24 -10.04
N VAL A 53 -24.27 -9.30 -10.01
CA VAL A 53 -24.02 -7.89 -9.69
C VAL A 53 -23.46 -7.73 -8.28
N ASP A 54 -24.05 -8.41 -7.29
CA ASP A 54 -23.58 -8.39 -5.90
C ASP A 54 -22.15 -8.95 -5.79
N SER A 55 -21.85 -10.04 -6.47
CA SER A 55 -20.49 -10.60 -6.53
C SER A 55 -19.49 -9.64 -7.19
N LEU A 56 -19.90 -8.92 -8.24
CA LEU A 56 -19.07 -7.91 -8.90
C LEU A 56 -18.80 -6.71 -8.00
N SER A 57 -19.83 -6.22 -7.29
CA SER A 57 -19.69 -5.12 -6.33
C SER A 57 -18.65 -5.44 -5.27
N ASN A 58 -18.78 -6.60 -4.62
CA ASN A 58 -17.83 -7.07 -3.61
C ASN A 58 -16.38 -7.19 -4.14
N ARG A 59 -16.21 -7.48 -5.44
CA ARG A 59 -14.88 -7.54 -6.06
C ARG A 59 -14.33 -6.16 -6.38
N ILE A 60 -15.18 -5.21 -6.76
CA ILE A 60 -14.80 -3.81 -6.97
C ILE A 60 -14.30 -3.22 -5.64
N ASP A 61 -15.04 -3.42 -4.54
CA ASP A 61 -14.64 -2.92 -3.22
C ASP A 61 -13.26 -3.45 -2.80
N LYS A 62 -13.00 -4.74 -3.04
CA LYS A 62 -11.68 -5.35 -2.76
C LYS A 62 -10.57 -4.75 -3.63
N LEU A 63 -10.83 -4.53 -4.93
CA LEU A 63 -9.87 -3.92 -5.83
C LEU A 63 -9.57 -2.47 -5.43
N GLU A 64 -10.57 -1.71 -5.00
CA GLU A 64 -10.40 -0.35 -4.51
C GLU A 64 -9.53 -0.32 -3.24
N GLN A 65 -9.77 -1.23 -2.29
CA GLN A 65 -8.93 -1.38 -1.10
C GLN A 65 -7.47 -1.73 -1.45
N GLU A 66 -7.27 -2.66 -2.38
CA GLU A 66 -5.92 -3.02 -2.84
C GLU A 66 -5.22 -1.87 -3.56
N LEU A 67 -5.94 -1.12 -4.40
CA LEU A 67 -5.41 0.05 -5.10
C LEU A 67 -4.97 1.14 -4.12
N ASN A 68 -5.81 1.46 -3.13
CA ASN A 68 -5.47 2.43 -2.09
C ASN A 68 -4.22 2.01 -1.32
N ARG A 69 -4.15 0.72 -0.93
CA ARG A 69 -2.96 0.17 -0.26
C ARG A 69 -1.70 0.26 -1.12
N LEU A 70 -1.79 -0.03 -2.42
CA LEU A 70 -0.67 0.09 -3.35
C LEU A 70 -0.25 1.55 -3.54
N MET A 71 -1.22 2.47 -3.62
CA MET A 71 -0.95 3.89 -3.76
C MET A 71 -0.21 4.45 -2.53
N ASP A 72 -0.63 4.07 -1.32
CA ASP A 72 0.09 4.38 -0.10
C ASP A 72 1.52 3.83 -0.12
N GLN A 73 1.69 2.57 -0.52
CA GLN A 73 3.03 1.96 -0.64
C GLN A 73 3.93 2.70 -1.62
N VAL A 74 3.42 3.09 -2.79
CA VAL A 74 4.17 3.87 -3.79
C VAL A 74 4.53 5.24 -3.24
N ASN A 75 3.61 5.91 -2.56
CA ASN A 75 3.86 7.21 -1.95
C ASN A 75 4.95 7.13 -0.87
N TYR A 76 4.88 6.11 0.00
CA TYR A 76 5.94 5.84 0.98
C TYR A 76 7.27 5.55 0.29
N MET A 77 7.32 4.67 -0.72
CA MET A 77 8.57 4.37 -1.44
C MET A 77 9.18 5.62 -2.08
N LYS A 78 8.37 6.46 -2.72
CA LYS A 78 8.83 7.74 -3.30
C LYS A 78 9.41 8.64 -2.22
N PHE A 79 8.67 8.87 -1.15
CA PHE A 79 9.12 9.66 0.00
C PHE A 79 10.47 9.13 0.52
N PHE A 80 10.50 7.86 0.94
CA PHE A 80 11.71 7.28 1.54
C PHE A 80 12.89 7.20 0.58
N SER A 81 12.68 6.98 -0.73
CA SER A 81 13.79 6.91 -1.70
C SER A 81 14.63 8.19 -1.74
N GLY A 82 13.98 9.37 -1.78
CA GLY A 82 14.70 10.65 -1.81
C GLY A 82 15.39 10.96 -0.49
N TYR A 83 14.74 10.68 0.65
CA TYR A 83 15.32 10.94 1.97
C TYR A 83 16.41 9.93 2.36
N ARG A 84 16.34 8.68 1.87
CA ARG A 84 17.28 7.62 2.25
C ARG A 84 18.72 7.95 1.87
N ASP A 85 18.94 8.40 0.64
CA ASP A 85 20.30 8.68 0.16
C ASP A 85 20.90 9.89 0.90
N TRP A 86 20.11 10.95 1.04
CA TRP A 86 20.52 12.12 1.79
C TRP A 86 20.80 11.80 3.27
N ALA A 87 19.89 11.07 3.94
CA ALA A 87 20.04 10.70 5.35
C ALA A 87 21.27 9.81 5.55
N LYS A 88 21.54 8.87 4.63
CA LYS A 88 22.74 8.03 4.67
C LYS A 88 24.01 8.88 4.59
N THR A 89 24.09 9.80 3.64
CA THR A 89 25.24 10.69 3.49
C THR A 89 25.41 11.60 4.70
N PHE A 90 24.31 12.13 5.23
CA PHE A 90 24.31 13.01 6.39
C PHE A 90 24.77 12.27 7.66
N ILE A 91 24.23 11.09 7.95
CA ILE A 91 24.64 10.27 9.10
C ILE A 91 26.12 9.89 8.98
N GLN A 92 26.61 9.53 7.80
CA GLN A 92 28.04 9.26 7.58
C GLN A 92 28.92 10.48 7.88
N ALA A 93 28.46 11.69 7.56
CA ALA A 93 29.18 12.91 7.92
C ALA A 93 29.18 13.14 9.44
N LEU A 94 28.07 12.88 10.13
CA LEU A 94 27.99 12.96 11.59
C LEU A 94 28.91 11.94 12.27
N ILE A 95 28.92 10.68 11.82
CA ILE A 95 29.81 9.62 12.32
C ILE A 95 31.28 10.08 12.26
N LYS A 96 31.69 10.67 11.13
CA LYS A 96 33.05 11.22 10.97
C LYS A 96 33.32 12.37 11.94
N LYS A 97 32.39 13.31 12.10
CA LYS A 97 32.52 14.46 13.02
C LYS A 97 32.53 14.03 14.50
N LEU A 98 31.81 12.95 14.83
CA LEU A 98 31.77 12.38 16.18
C LEU A 98 33.01 11.54 16.51
N GLY A 99 33.84 11.21 15.53
CA GLY A 99 35.10 10.48 15.75
C GLY A 99 35.01 8.97 15.55
N GLY A 100 33.93 8.45 14.95
CA GLY A 100 33.84 7.03 14.62
C GLY A 100 32.44 6.43 14.80
N ILE A 101 32.30 5.18 14.37
CA ILE A 101 31.04 4.43 14.45
C ILE A 101 30.66 4.08 15.89
N ASP A 102 31.64 3.86 16.77
CA ASP A 102 31.40 3.52 18.17
C ASP A 102 30.71 4.69 18.90
N ASN A 103 31.22 5.91 18.71
CA ASN A 103 30.60 7.11 19.28
C ASN A 103 29.20 7.38 18.71
N TRP A 104 28.95 6.99 17.46
CA TRP A 104 27.60 7.06 16.88
C TRP A 104 26.67 6.00 17.48
N HIS A 105 27.16 4.80 17.73
CA HIS A 105 26.40 3.76 18.41
C HIS A 105 25.96 4.22 19.80
N ASP A 106 26.86 4.86 20.56
CA ASP A 106 26.53 5.44 21.86
C ASP A 106 25.49 6.57 21.77
N VAL A 107 25.51 7.36 20.70
CA VAL A 107 24.46 8.35 20.41
C VAL A 107 23.12 7.67 20.15
N GLU A 108 23.08 6.63 19.32
CA GLU A 108 21.85 5.90 19.01
C GLU A 108 21.25 5.24 20.26
N MET A 109 22.10 4.59 21.07
CA MET A 109 21.70 3.97 22.34
C MET A 109 21.22 5.03 23.33
N GLY A 110 21.96 6.15 23.47
CA GLY A 110 21.56 7.24 24.34
C GLY A 110 20.22 7.88 23.96
N LEU A 111 19.96 8.07 22.65
CA LEU A 111 18.66 8.54 22.17
C LEU A 111 17.54 7.52 22.42
N HIS A 112 17.83 6.23 22.24
CA HIS A 112 16.88 5.15 22.53
C HIS A 112 16.50 5.10 24.01
N TYR A 113 17.48 5.12 24.92
CA TYR A 113 17.26 5.07 26.37
C TYR A 113 16.58 6.32 26.90
N HIS A 114 16.94 7.50 26.37
CA HIS A 114 16.25 8.74 26.72
C HIS A 114 14.74 8.67 26.44
N ASN A 115 14.33 8.01 25.35
CA ASN A 115 12.92 7.86 25.01
C ASN A 115 12.15 6.89 25.92
N HIS A 116 12.85 5.95 26.55
CA HIS A 116 12.27 4.94 27.44
C HIS A 116 12.42 5.30 28.92
N ASN A 117 12.89 6.52 29.23
CA ASN A 117 13.25 6.96 30.58
C ASN A 117 14.25 6.01 31.28
N GLU A 118 15.16 5.42 30.50
CA GLU A 118 16.20 4.53 31.00
C GLU A 118 17.48 5.32 31.33
N PRO A 119 18.26 4.88 32.34
CA PRO A 119 19.49 5.54 32.72
C PRO A 119 20.56 5.36 31.64
N LEU A 120 21.19 6.46 31.21
CA LEU A 120 22.32 6.44 30.28
C LEU A 120 23.64 6.16 31.00
N THR A 121 24.56 5.52 30.30
CA THR A 121 25.97 5.47 30.71
C THR A 121 26.62 6.85 30.57
N LYS A 122 27.82 7.00 31.17
CA LYS A 122 28.57 8.25 31.05
C LYS A 122 29.00 8.48 29.60
N GLU A 123 29.45 7.42 28.94
CA GLU A 123 29.87 7.42 27.53
C GLU A 123 28.72 7.85 26.62
N GLU A 124 27.53 7.25 26.77
CA GLU A 124 26.32 7.63 26.01
C GLU A 124 25.92 9.09 26.26
N SER A 125 25.95 9.55 27.52
CA SER A 125 25.64 10.94 27.87
C SER A 125 26.60 11.93 27.22
N ASP A 126 27.90 11.61 27.22
CA ASP A 126 28.94 12.46 26.65
C ASP A 126 28.87 12.48 25.12
N CYS A 127 28.58 11.35 24.48
CA CYS A 127 28.35 11.24 23.04
C CYS A 127 27.12 12.03 22.58
N VAL A 128 25.98 11.93 23.30
CA VAL A 128 24.77 12.73 23.00
C VAL A 128 25.03 14.24 23.15
N LYS A 129 25.75 14.66 24.21
CA LYS A 129 26.14 16.07 24.37
C LYS A 129 27.08 16.55 23.26
N HIS A 130 28.01 15.69 22.83
CA HIS A 130 28.90 16.00 21.71
C HIS A 130 28.08 16.23 20.44
N LEU A 131 27.13 15.33 20.12
CA LEU A 131 26.21 15.53 19.00
C LEU A 131 25.45 16.86 19.12
N MET A 132 24.84 17.17 20.28
CA MET A 132 24.14 18.46 20.47
C MET A 132 25.03 19.66 20.16
N ASN A 133 26.29 19.60 20.58
CA ASN A 133 27.24 20.68 20.32
C ASN A 133 27.62 20.78 18.85
N LEU A 134 27.76 19.66 18.13
CA LEU A 134 28.01 19.64 16.70
C LEU A 134 26.85 20.27 15.93
N LEU A 135 25.62 19.92 16.28
CA LEU A 135 24.41 20.45 15.66
C LEU A 135 24.23 21.95 15.92
N LYS A 136 24.62 22.44 17.11
CA LYS A 136 24.56 23.88 17.47
C LYS A 136 25.66 24.72 16.83
N LYS A 137 26.87 24.16 16.66
CA LYS A 137 28.04 24.89 16.15
C LYS A 137 27.95 25.16 14.65
N ASP A 138 27.31 24.27 13.92
CA ASP A 138 27.16 24.36 12.48
C ASP A 138 25.83 25.04 12.17
N THR A 139 25.87 26.38 12.03
CA THR A 139 24.67 27.21 11.82
C THR A 139 23.90 26.83 10.56
N ASP A 140 24.55 26.16 9.61
CA ASP A 140 23.95 25.70 8.36
C ASP A 140 23.18 24.38 8.52
N ILE A 141 23.43 23.62 9.61
CA ILE A 141 22.71 22.37 9.87
C ILE A 141 21.31 22.67 10.42
N GLY A 142 21.20 23.56 11.42
CA GLY A 142 19.91 23.99 11.99
C GLY A 142 19.06 22.89 12.65
N LEU A 143 19.58 21.66 12.75
CA LEU A 143 18.88 20.50 13.32
C LEU A 143 19.07 20.42 14.84
N ASN A 144 18.12 19.80 15.51
CA ASN A 144 18.19 19.45 16.92
C ASN A 144 18.09 17.91 17.12
N LEU A 145 18.12 17.44 18.37
CA LEU A 145 18.04 16.01 18.65
C LEU A 145 16.73 15.35 18.20
N THR A 146 15.61 16.09 18.22
CA THR A 146 14.32 15.61 17.71
C THR A 146 14.40 15.36 16.21
N ASP A 147 15.08 16.22 15.46
CA ASP A 147 15.28 16.02 14.02
C ASP A 147 16.17 14.80 13.74
N ILE A 148 17.26 14.62 14.52
CA ILE A 148 18.10 13.43 14.39
C ILE A 148 17.32 12.16 14.69
N ARG A 149 16.48 12.18 15.73
CA ARG A 149 15.60 11.07 16.04
C ARG A 149 14.65 10.76 14.89
N LEU A 150 14.01 11.77 14.31
CA LEU A 150 13.13 11.59 13.16
C LEU A 150 13.90 10.97 11.97
N LEU A 151 15.16 11.34 11.75
CA LEU A 151 15.99 10.75 10.69
C LEU A 151 16.29 9.27 10.93
N LEU A 152 16.54 8.88 12.18
CA LEU A 152 16.70 7.46 12.55
C LEU A 152 15.41 6.68 12.30
N GLU A 153 14.26 7.23 12.72
CA GLU A 153 12.94 6.62 12.48
C GLU A 153 12.65 6.46 10.99
N VAL A 154 12.93 7.49 10.18
CA VAL A 154 12.78 7.46 8.72
C VAL A 154 13.69 6.40 8.08
N ARG A 155 14.95 6.30 8.54
CA ARG A 155 15.90 5.28 8.08
C ARG A 155 15.40 3.87 8.40
N ASP A 156 14.97 3.64 9.63
CA ASP A 156 14.55 2.31 10.10
C ASP A 156 13.26 1.89 9.42
N MET A 157 12.29 2.80 9.28
CA MET A 157 11.05 2.55 8.55
C MET A 157 11.31 2.31 7.05
N SER A 158 12.20 3.09 6.42
CA SER A 158 12.66 2.84 5.05
C SER A 158 13.23 1.42 4.93
N ASN A 159 14.14 1.02 5.83
CA ASN A 159 14.72 -0.33 5.79
C ASN A 159 13.65 -1.42 5.92
N ILE A 160 12.69 -1.27 6.84
CA ILE A 160 11.57 -2.21 6.98
C ILE A 160 10.75 -2.28 5.70
N LEU A 161 10.42 -1.14 5.08
CA LEU A 161 9.59 -1.08 3.87
C LEU A 161 10.28 -1.68 2.65
N PHE A 162 11.56 -1.39 2.44
CA PHE A 162 12.32 -1.90 1.30
C PHE A 162 12.78 -3.36 1.47
N HIS A 163 12.89 -3.85 2.71
CA HIS A 163 13.32 -5.23 2.99
C HIS A 163 12.19 -6.15 3.49
N LYS A 164 10.94 -5.69 3.54
CA LYS A 164 9.77 -6.43 4.09
C LYS A 164 9.57 -7.83 3.51
N ASN A 165 10.03 -8.07 2.29
CA ASN A 165 9.87 -9.35 1.60
C ASN A 165 11.19 -10.14 1.47
N ASN A 166 12.26 -9.74 2.17
CA ASN A 166 13.63 -10.26 1.98
C ASN A 166 14.09 -10.28 0.52
N GLN A 167 13.44 -9.49 -0.32
CA GLN A 167 13.65 -9.52 -1.75
C GLN A 167 14.94 -8.74 -2.04
N THR A 168 15.90 -9.42 -2.66
CA THR A 168 17.16 -8.81 -3.07
C THR A 168 16.91 -7.80 -4.20
N SER A 169 17.78 -6.81 -4.38
CA SER A 169 17.65 -5.84 -5.49
C SER A 169 17.53 -6.54 -6.85
N ARG A 170 18.24 -7.66 -7.04
CA ARG A 170 18.18 -8.48 -8.25
C ARG A 170 16.80 -9.13 -8.46
N GLU A 171 16.17 -9.62 -7.39
CA GLU A 171 14.82 -10.17 -7.47
C GLU A 171 13.77 -9.07 -7.70
N ALA A 172 14.02 -7.84 -7.25
CA ALA A 172 13.14 -6.70 -7.53
C ALA A 172 13.24 -6.29 -9.01
N GLU A 173 14.46 -6.20 -9.57
CA GLU A 173 14.71 -5.94 -11.00
C GLU A 173 14.06 -7.01 -11.90
N MET A 174 14.27 -8.29 -11.60
CA MET A 174 13.66 -9.38 -12.39
C MET A 174 12.14 -9.35 -12.41
N LYS A 175 11.48 -8.89 -11.33
CA LYS A 175 10.02 -8.73 -11.32
C LYS A 175 9.58 -7.50 -12.13
N LEU A 176 10.32 -6.40 -12.07
CA LEU A 176 10.06 -5.20 -12.88
C LEU A 176 10.10 -5.51 -14.38
N ASP A 177 11.08 -6.29 -14.83
CA ASP A 177 11.19 -6.71 -16.23
C ASP A 177 10.01 -7.60 -16.66
N GLN A 178 9.47 -8.43 -15.78
CA GLN A 178 8.27 -9.24 -16.08
C GLN A 178 7.01 -8.39 -16.29
N PHE A 179 6.92 -7.20 -15.68
CA PHE A 179 5.79 -6.28 -15.85
C PHE A 179 5.96 -5.34 -17.05
N LEU A 180 7.19 -5.13 -17.55
CA LEU A 180 7.49 -4.32 -18.75
C LEU A 180 7.37 -5.11 -20.06
N ILE A 181 7.14 -6.42 -20.00
CA ILE A 181 6.78 -7.25 -21.15
C ILE A 181 5.25 -7.33 -21.25
N ILE A 182 4.62 -6.20 -21.55
CA ILE A 182 3.24 -6.07 -22.08
C ILE A 182 3.29 -4.95 -23.12
#